data_AF-A0A6G8C2H9-F1
#
_entry.id   AF-A0A6G8C2H9-F1
#
_cell.length_a   1.000
_cell.length_b   1.000
_cell.length_c   1.000
_cell.angle_alpha   90.00
_cell.angle_beta   90.00
_cell.angle_gamma   90.00
#
_symmetry.space_group_name_H-M   'P 1'
#
loop_
_entity.id
_entity.type
_entity.pdbx_description
1 polymer ?
#
loop_
_entity_poly.entity_id
_entity_poly.type
_entity_poly.pdbx_seq_one_letter_code
_entity_poly.pdbx_strand_id
1 'polypeptide(L)'
;MKRFHLATIAIAAAVLTGCATGPTSAPQCDSNSTDPACAKSEAAQKAKAEQTAQQQQSEAEANARFDALQKVLDAEVHDAEVSIEAAAEATKSLPKNQRAQNTSVLTTRVPVTDGQSSHVVDMTMLDTVTIELPTAGKKKRGYVNAMNAVKALATRIADTRGGATILVEQASADVRGKKVNTSEGESQTKDGNSLTVQKAVTSDLPRGIERYTIKAGALQKRP
;
A
#
# COMPACT_ATOMS: atom_id res chain seq x y z
N MET A 1 42.24 4.37 8.66
CA MET A 1 42.77 4.43 7.27
C MET A 1 41.72 5.16 6.44
N LYS A 2 41.83 6.48 6.22
CA LYS A 2 42.37 7.11 5.00
C LYS A 2 41.92 6.39 3.71
N ARG A 3 40.89 6.91 3.01
CA ARG A 3 41.04 7.80 1.82
C ARG A 3 39.68 8.13 1.18
N PHE A 4 39.50 9.42 0.90
CA PHE A 4 38.50 10.04 0.03
C PHE A 4 38.86 9.83 -1.45
N HIS A 5 37.85 9.71 -2.31
CA HIS A 5 37.81 10.14 -3.74
C HIS A 5 36.32 10.44 -4.04
N LEU A 6 35.80 11.68 -4.09
CA LEU A 6 35.92 12.74 -5.12
C LEU A 6 35.78 12.23 -6.57
N ALA A 7 34.58 12.43 -7.13
CA ALA A 7 34.38 12.74 -8.55
C ALA A 7 33.01 13.43 -8.74
N THR A 8 33.05 14.76 -8.59
CA THR A 8 32.03 15.72 -8.99
C THR A 8 32.01 15.79 -10.52
N ILE A 9 30.89 15.50 -11.17
CA ILE A 9 30.68 15.85 -12.58
C ILE A 9 29.75 17.06 -12.60
N ALA A 10 30.36 18.24 -12.68
CA ALA A 10 29.71 19.47 -13.08
C ALA A 10 29.74 19.53 -14.61
N ILE A 11 28.57 19.49 -15.27
CA ILE A 11 28.46 19.86 -16.68
C ILE A 11 27.99 21.31 -16.70
N ALA A 12 28.90 22.14 -17.20
CA ALA A 12 28.73 23.57 -17.37
C ALA A 12 27.67 23.90 -18.41
N ALA A 13 27.00 25.01 -18.15
CA ALA A 13 25.97 25.63 -18.94
C ALA A 13 26.43 26.06 -20.34
N ALA A 14 25.53 25.93 -21.31
CA ALA A 14 25.45 26.84 -22.45
C ALA A 14 24.17 27.67 -22.30
N VAL A 15 24.25 28.75 -21.51
CA VAL A 15 23.27 29.83 -21.57
C VAL A 15 23.59 30.62 -22.84
N LEU A 16 22.80 30.41 -23.89
CA LEU A 16 22.74 31.34 -25.01
C LEU A 16 21.75 32.45 -24.65
N THR A 17 22.27 33.48 -23.97
CA THR A 17 21.67 34.82 -23.98
C THR A 17 21.82 35.41 -25.38
N GLY A 18 20.70 35.54 -26.09
CA GLY A 18 20.59 36.30 -27.32
C GLY A 18 19.23 36.97 -27.38
N CYS A 19 19.10 38.14 -26.76
CA CYS A 19 18.00 39.06 -27.05
C CYS A 19 18.31 39.78 -28.36
N ALA A 20 17.61 39.43 -29.43
CA ALA A 20 17.38 40.33 -30.56
C ALA A 20 15.89 40.29 -30.87
N THR A 21 15.17 41.25 -30.30
CA THR A 21 13.85 41.66 -30.78
C THR A 21 13.99 42.18 -32.20
N GLY A 22 13.66 41.35 -33.17
CA GLY A 22 13.08 41.79 -34.44
C GLY A 22 11.72 41.12 -34.56
N PRO A 23 10.67 41.78 -35.07
CA PRO A 23 9.48 41.06 -35.51
C PRO A 23 9.90 40.23 -36.72
N THR A 24 10.47 39.05 -36.50
CA THR A 24 10.49 38.03 -37.51
C THR A 24 9.06 37.56 -37.56
N SER A 25 8.31 38.16 -38.49
CA SER A 25 7.09 37.58 -39.03
C SER A 25 7.36 36.08 -39.14
N ALA A 26 6.69 35.28 -38.31
CA ALA A 26 6.52 33.88 -38.66
C ALA A 26 6.06 33.92 -40.12
N PRO A 27 6.72 33.20 -41.06
CA PRO A 27 6.14 33.09 -42.39
C PRO A 27 4.70 32.63 -42.14
N GLN A 28 3.74 33.50 -42.45
CA GLN A 28 2.35 33.11 -42.47
C GLN A 28 2.30 32.11 -43.62
N CYS A 29 2.48 30.84 -43.28
CA CYS A 29 2.28 29.74 -44.19
C CYS A 29 0.77 29.74 -44.41
N ASP A 30 0.36 30.44 -45.45
CA ASP A 30 -1.01 30.37 -45.95
C ASP A 30 -1.27 28.93 -46.39
N SER A 31 -2.52 28.46 -46.28
CA SER A 31 -2.91 27.06 -46.55
C SER A 31 -2.58 26.55 -47.98
N ASN A 32 -2.03 27.40 -48.85
CA ASN A 32 -1.64 27.13 -50.24
C ASN A 32 -0.14 27.31 -50.52
N SER A 33 0.72 27.50 -49.51
CA SER A 33 2.17 27.63 -49.73
C SER A 33 2.80 26.27 -50.10
N THR A 34 3.49 26.23 -51.23
CA THR A 34 4.25 25.04 -51.71
C THR A 34 5.70 25.05 -51.23
N ASP A 35 6.06 25.95 -50.31
CA ASP A 35 7.41 26.04 -49.77
C ASP A 35 7.74 24.80 -48.91
N PRO A 36 8.80 24.03 -49.23
CA PRO A 36 9.19 22.84 -48.47
C PRO A 36 9.53 23.13 -47.00
N ALA A 37 9.83 24.38 -46.64
CA ALA A 37 10.01 24.79 -45.25
C ALA A 37 8.67 24.83 -44.48
N CYS A 38 7.58 25.29 -45.11
CA CYS A 38 6.24 25.32 -44.53
C CYS A 38 5.63 23.90 -44.37
N ALA A 39 5.85 23.03 -45.35
CA ALA A 39 5.39 21.64 -45.29
C ALA A 39 6.03 20.84 -44.13
N LYS A 40 7.30 21.14 -43.80
CA LYS A 40 7.99 20.54 -42.63
C LYS A 40 7.45 21.07 -41.31
N SER A 41 7.07 22.35 -41.22
CA SER A 41 6.48 22.92 -40.00
C SER A 41 5.07 22.39 -39.73
N GLU A 42 4.23 22.19 -40.76
CA GLU A 42 2.90 21.60 -40.59
C GLU A 42 2.97 20.13 -40.20
N ALA A 43 3.88 19.35 -40.79
CA ALA A 43 4.11 17.95 -40.41
C ALA A 43 4.66 17.84 -38.98
N ALA A 44 5.56 18.73 -38.56
CA ALA A 44 6.08 18.76 -37.20
C ALA A 44 5.02 19.21 -36.17
N GLN A 45 4.14 20.14 -36.52
CA GLN A 45 3.02 20.56 -35.67
C GLN A 45 1.94 19.48 -35.56
N LYS A 46 1.61 18.79 -36.66
CA LYS A 46 0.71 17.62 -36.63
C LYS A 46 1.29 16.47 -35.81
N ALA A 47 2.56 16.14 -35.99
CA ALA A 47 3.24 15.11 -35.18
C ALA A 47 3.26 15.48 -33.69
N LYS A 48 3.46 16.75 -33.34
CA LYS A 48 3.41 17.21 -31.94
C LYS A 48 1.98 17.17 -31.36
N ALA A 49 0.96 17.50 -32.15
CA ALA A 49 -0.44 17.41 -31.75
C ALA A 49 -0.88 15.95 -31.57
N GLU A 50 -0.46 15.06 -32.47
CA GLU A 50 -0.70 13.62 -32.38
C GLU A 50 0.02 12.99 -31.18
N GLN A 51 1.28 13.39 -30.91
CA GLN A 51 2.00 12.98 -29.70
C GLN A 51 1.31 13.47 -28.43
N THR A 52 0.79 14.70 -28.42
CA THR A 52 0.06 15.25 -27.26
C THR A 52 -1.27 14.52 -27.03
N ALA A 53 -1.99 14.17 -28.11
CA ALA A 53 -3.23 13.40 -28.01
C ALA A 53 -2.97 11.96 -27.55
N GLN A 54 -1.92 11.31 -28.04
CA GLN A 54 -1.51 9.98 -27.60
C GLN A 54 -1.07 9.97 -26.13
N GLN A 55 -0.34 11.01 -25.70
CA GLN A 55 0.07 11.16 -24.31
C GLN A 55 -1.15 11.35 -23.39
N GLN A 56 -2.10 12.21 -23.77
CA GLN A 56 -3.35 12.40 -23.00
C GLN A 56 -4.21 11.14 -22.92
N GLN A 57 -4.27 10.34 -23.99
CA GLN A 57 -4.96 9.05 -23.97
C GLN A 57 -4.27 8.05 -23.03
N SER A 58 -2.94 7.96 -23.08
CA SER A 58 -2.18 7.07 -22.20
C SER A 58 -2.31 7.43 -20.71
N GLU A 59 -2.38 8.73 -20.40
CA GLU A 59 -2.61 9.24 -19.04
C GLU A 59 -4.02 8.92 -18.55
N ALA A 60 -5.04 9.09 -19.41
CA ALA A 60 -6.42 8.75 -19.07
C ALA A 60 -6.58 7.24 -18.78
N GLU A 61 -5.94 6.39 -19.58
CA GLU A 61 -5.93 4.95 -19.36
C GLU A 61 -5.19 4.55 -18.07
N ALA A 62 -4.04 5.18 -17.78
CA ALA A 62 -3.31 4.96 -16.54
C ALA A 62 -4.15 5.34 -15.32
N ASN A 63 -4.81 6.50 -15.36
CA ASN A 63 -5.71 6.95 -14.28
C ASN A 63 -6.86 5.95 -14.07
N ALA A 64 -7.46 5.43 -15.14
CA ALA A 64 -8.53 4.42 -15.02
C ALA A 64 -8.04 3.13 -14.34
N ARG A 65 -6.79 2.70 -14.57
CA ARG A 65 -6.21 1.54 -13.87
C ARG A 65 -5.95 1.83 -12.40
N PHE A 66 -5.43 3.01 -12.07
CA PHE A 66 -5.26 3.43 -10.67
C PHE A 66 -6.59 3.52 -9.94
N ASP A 67 -7.64 4.06 -10.56
CA ASP A 67 -8.97 4.13 -9.97
C ASP A 67 -9.56 2.73 -9.71
N ALA A 68 -9.37 1.81 -10.65
CA ALA A 68 -9.78 0.42 -10.48
C ALA A 68 -9.02 -0.26 -9.33
N LEU A 69 -7.71 -0.03 -9.22
CA LEU A 69 -6.90 -0.54 -8.13
C LEU A 69 -7.31 0.08 -6.79
N GLN A 70 -7.54 1.40 -6.71
CA GLN A 70 -7.96 2.07 -5.48
C GLN A 70 -9.27 1.48 -4.96
N LYS A 71 -10.24 1.19 -5.84
CA LYS A 71 -11.49 0.51 -5.44
C LYS A 71 -11.25 -0.86 -4.80
N VAL A 72 -10.27 -1.62 -5.29
CA VAL A 72 -9.91 -2.92 -4.69
C VAL A 72 -9.27 -2.72 -3.31
N LEU A 73 -8.41 -1.72 -3.16
CA LEU A 73 -7.77 -1.38 -1.88
C LEU A 73 -8.80 -0.86 -0.86
N ASP A 74 -9.76 -0.05 -1.30
CA ASP A 74 -10.85 0.45 -0.45
C ASP A 74 -11.76 -0.68 0.02
N ALA A 75 -12.08 -1.62 -0.87
CA ALA A 75 -12.85 -2.82 -0.53
C ALA A 75 -12.12 -3.71 0.49
N GLU A 76 -10.80 -3.82 0.39
CA GLU A 76 -9.97 -4.55 1.37
C GLU A 76 -9.99 -3.88 2.75
N VAL A 77 -9.89 -2.55 2.82
CA VAL A 77 -10.02 -1.79 4.08
C VAL A 77 -11.39 -2.02 4.70
N HIS A 78 -12.46 -1.94 3.90
CA HIS A 78 -13.81 -2.17 4.38
C HIS A 78 -14.02 -3.61 4.90
N ASP A 79 -13.51 -4.63 4.18
CA ASP A 79 -13.56 -6.02 4.65
C ASP A 79 -12.83 -6.21 5.99
N ALA A 80 -11.69 -5.52 6.17
CA ALA A 80 -10.94 -5.54 7.42
C ALA A 80 -11.72 -4.92 8.59
N GLU A 81 -12.39 -3.78 8.37
CA GLU A 81 -13.27 -3.13 9.35
C GLU A 81 -14.42 -4.04 9.77
N VAL A 82 -15.15 -4.60 8.80
CA VAL A 82 -16.27 -5.50 9.05
C VAL A 82 -15.79 -6.76 9.80
N SER A 83 -14.65 -7.31 9.40
CA SER A 83 -14.11 -8.53 10.00
C SER A 83 -13.64 -8.34 11.44
N ILE A 84 -13.01 -7.20 11.75
CA ILE A 84 -12.54 -6.92 13.11
C ILE A 84 -13.71 -6.61 14.05
N GLU A 85 -14.75 -5.93 13.55
CA GLU A 85 -15.98 -5.72 14.29
C GLU A 85 -16.70 -7.05 14.56
N ALA A 86 -16.82 -7.93 13.56
CA ALA A 86 -17.38 -9.26 13.73
C ALA A 86 -16.58 -10.11 14.74
N ALA A 87 -15.25 -9.99 14.75
CA ALA A 87 -14.41 -10.65 15.74
C ALA A 87 -14.70 -10.14 17.16
N ALA A 88 -14.88 -8.82 17.33
CA ALA A 88 -15.26 -8.24 18.62
C ALA A 88 -16.68 -8.66 19.04
N GLU A 89 -17.63 -8.65 18.11
CA GLU A 89 -19.02 -9.09 18.29
C GLU A 89 -19.10 -10.52 18.82
N ALA A 90 -18.29 -11.43 18.26
CA ALA A 90 -18.24 -12.83 18.68
C ALA A 90 -17.96 -13.00 20.19
N THR A 91 -17.28 -12.02 20.80
CA THR A 91 -16.97 -12.03 22.23
C THR A 91 -18.04 -11.40 23.12
N LYS A 92 -19.05 -10.70 22.58
CA LYS A 92 -20.04 -9.95 23.39
C LYS A 92 -20.83 -10.83 24.35
N SER A 93 -21.02 -12.11 24.02
CA SER A 93 -21.67 -13.10 24.89
C SER A 93 -20.84 -13.47 26.14
N LEU A 94 -19.56 -13.13 26.18
CA LEU A 94 -18.66 -13.40 27.30
C LEU A 94 -18.80 -12.33 28.41
N PRO A 95 -18.34 -12.61 29.65
CA PRO A 95 -18.20 -11.60 30.70
C PRO A 95 -17.34 -10.42 30.23
N LYS A 96 -17.59 -9.20 30.73
CA LYS A 96 -16.94 -7.96 30.25
C LYS A 96 -15.41 -8.04 30.24
N ASN A 97 -14.81 -8.68 31.23
CA ASN A 97 -13.35 -8.88 31.35
C ASN A 97 -12.78 -9.98 30.42
N GLN A 98 -13.61 -10.60 29.59
CA GLN A 98 -13.25 -11.62 28.60
C GLN A 98 -13.61 -11.18 27.17
N ARG A 99 -14.11 -9.96 26.99
CA ARG A 99 -14.49 -9.42 25.68
C ARG A 99 -13.30 -8.81 24.97
N ALA A 100 -13.35 -8.83 23.66
CA ALA A 100 -12.43 -8.07 22.83
C ALA A 100 -12.51 -6.58 23.14
N GLN A 101 -11.39 -5.90 22.97
CA GLN A 101 -11.27 -4.47 23.18
C GLN A 101 -10.25 -3.87 22.19
N ASN A 102 -10.20 -2.54 22.13
CA ASN A 102 -9.17 -1.79 21.40
C ASN A 102 -8.97 -2.27 19.94
N THR A 103 -10.08 -2.38 19.21
CA THR A 103 -10.04 -2.69 17.78
C THR A 103 -9.62 -1.46 16.99
N SER A 104 -8.73 -1.63 16.01
CA SER A 104 -8.36 -0.55 15.09
C SER A 104 -8.01 -1.10 13.70
N VAL A 105 -8.27 -0.28 12.68
CA VAL A 105 -7.84 -0.47 11.30
C VAL A 105 -7.06 0.77 10.91
N LEU A 106 -5.82 0.60 10.50
CA LEU A 106 -4.95 1.68 10.06
C LEU A 106 -4.64 1.54 8.58
N THR A 107 -4.63 2.67 7.90
CA THR A 107 -4.26 2.79 6.49
C THR A 107 -2.99 3.61 6.34
N THR A 108 -2.29 3.39 5.24
CA THR A 108 -1.08 4.13 4.88
C THR A 108 -1.17 4.60 3.43
N ARG A 109 -0.42 5.66 3.09
CA ARG A 109 -0.26 6.13 1.72
C ARG A 109 1.07 5.67 1.16
N VAL A 110 1.05 5.03 0.00
CA VAL A 110 2.26 4.54 -0.66
C VAL A 110 2.25 4.91 -2.14
N PRO A 111 3.37 5.38 -2.68
CA PRO A 111 3.50 5.65 -4.12
C PRO A 111 3.48 4.33 -4.89
N VAL A 112 2.56 4.22 -5.84
CA VAL A 112 2.42 3.08 -6.75
C VAL A 112 2.77 3.53 -8.16
N THR A 113 3.70 2.82 -8.78
CA THR A 113 4.06 3.01 -10.18
C THR A 113 3.26 2.06 -11.06
N ASP A 114 2.68 2.60 -12.13
CA ASP A 114 2.02 1.83 -13.18
C ASP A 114 3.03 0.89 -13.86
N GLY A 115 2.62 -0.34 -14.17
CA GLY A 115 3.46 -1.28 -14.88
C GLY A 115 3.58 -0.95 -16.36
N GLN A 116 2.60 -0.23 -16.92
CA GLN A 116 2.49 0.06 -18.34
C GLN A 116 2.92 1.49 -18.71
N SER A 117 2.97 2.39 -17.73
CA SER A 117 3.46 3.76 -17.89
C SER A 117 4.43 4.12 -16.77
N SER A 118 5.17 5.22 -16.91
CA SER A 118 6.03 5.73 -15.82
C SER A 118 5.26 6.60 -14.82
N HIS A 119 3.92 6.59 -14.84
CA HIS A 119 3.12 7.37 -13.90
C HIS A 119 3.18 6.75 -12.50
N VAL A 120 3.25 7.64 -11.51
CA VAL A 120 3.27 7.30 -10.09
C VAL A 120 2.12 8.04 -9.41
N VAL A 121 1.32 7.31 -8.65
CA VAL A 121 0.19 7.85 -7.89
C VAL A 121 0.27 7.35 -6.45
N ASP A 122 0.08 8.24 -5.48
CA ASP A 122 -0.03 7.86 -4.07
C ASP A 122 -1.39 7.21 -3.82
N MET A 123 -1.37 5.95 -3.38
CA MET A 123 -2.57 5.19 -3.10
C MET A 123 -2.73 4.97 -1.60
N THR A 124 -3.97 5.01 -1.12
CA THR A 124 -4.27 4.69 0.28
C THR A 124 -4.60 3.22 0.38
N MET A 125 -3.99 2.52 1.34
CA MET A 125 -4.17 1.09 1.47
C MET A 125 -4.08 0.60 2.91
N LEU A 126 -4.60 -0.60 3.17
CA LEU A 126 -4.55 -1.23 4.48
C LEU A 126 -3.10 -1.46 4.92
N ASP A 127 -2.78 -1.02 6.14
CA ASP A 127 -1.47 -1.25 6.78
C ASP A 127 -1.59 -2.31 7.87
N THR A 128 -2.36 -1.99 8.91
CA THR A 128 -2.51 -2.86 10.07
C THR A 128 -3.94 -2.95 10.58
N VAL A 129 -4.27 -4.12 11.14
CA VAL A 129 -5.53 -4.37 11.84
C VAL A 129 -5.20 -4.90 13.23
N THR A 130 -5.73 -4.27 14.27
CA THR A 130 -5.42 -4.63 15.65
C THR A 130 -6.69 -4.98 16.44
N ILE A 131 -6.57 -5.96 17.33
CA ILE A 131 -7.58 -6.31 18.33
C ILE A 131 -6.89 -6.84 19.58
N GLU A 132 -7.37 -6.43 20.75
CA GLU A 132 -6.93 -6.99 22.03
C GLU A 132 -7.93 -8.01 22.55
N LEU A 133 -7.43 -9.19 22.94
CA LEU A 133 -8.25 -10.26 23.48
C LEU A 133 -7.74 -10.68 24.87
N PRO A 134 -8.63 -10.71 25.88
CA PRO A 134 -8.27 -11.24 27.19
C PRO A 134 -8.01 -12.75 27.16
N THR A 135 -6.88 -13.17 27.72
CA THR A 135 -6.45 -14.58 27.78
C THR A 135 -7.39 -15.45 28.62
N ALA A 136 -8.12 -14.86 29.57
CA ALA A 136 -9.17 -15.54 30.34
C ALA A 136 -10.29 -16.10 29.45
N GLY A 137 -10.47 -15.53 28.24
CA GLY A 137 -11.44 -15.99 27.24
C GLY A 137 -10.98 -17.21 26.42
N LYS A 138 -9.68 -17.59 26.41
CA LYS A 138 -9.08 -18.52 25.42
C LYS A 138 -9.82 -19.82 25.14
N LYS A 139 -10.47 -20.40 26.15
CA LYS A 139 -11.20 -21.68 26.05
C LYS A 139 -12.70 -21.51 25.79
N LYS A 140 -13.17 -20.28 25.60
CA LYS A 140 -14.59 -19.96 25.39
C LYS A 140 -14.88 -19.85 23.91
N ARG A 141 -16.07 -20.29 23.50
CA ARG A 141 -16.51 -20.28 22.10
C ARG A 141 -16.40 -18.90 21.45
N GLY A 142 -16.80 -17.84 22.15
CA GLY A 142 -16.71 -16.47 21.63
C GLY A 142 -15.28 -16.04 21.29
N TYR A 143 -14.31 -16.41 22.12
CA TYR A 143 -12.89 -16.15 21.87
C TYR A 143 -12.37 -16.97 20.68
N VAL A 144 -12.72 -18.26 20.61
CA VAL A 144 -12.32 -19.12 19.49
C VAL A 144 -12.86 -18.58 18.17
N ASN A 145 -14.11 -18.12 18.16
CA ASN A 145 -14.73 -17.49 17.00
C ASN A 145 -14.02 -16.18 16.60
N ALA A 146 -13.70 -15.32 17.57
CA ALA A 146 -12.93 -14.11 17.31
C ALA A 146 -11.55 -14.43 16.71
N MET A 147 -10.86 -15.44 17.24
CA MET A 147 -9.55 -15.88 16.72
C MET A 147 -9.65 -16.46 15.31
N ASN A 148 -10.72 -17.21 15.02
CA ASN A 148 -10.97 -17.72 13.67
C ASN A 148 -11.21 -16.58 12.69
N ALA A 149 -11.93 -15.53 13.09
CA ALA A 149 -12.14 -14.33 12.27
C ALA A 149 -10.82 -13.59 12.01
N VAL A 150 -9.99 -13.39 13.04
CA VAL A 150 -8.64 -12.79 12.91
C VAL A 150 -7.77 -13.58 11.92
N LYS A 151 -7.74 -14.92 12.05
CA LYS A 151 -7.00 -15.78 11.13
C LYS A 151 -7.54 -15.72 9.70
N ALA A 152 -8.86 -15.77 9.54
CA ALA A 152 -9.49 -15.69 8.23
C ALA A 152 -9.20 -14.35 7.53
N LEU A 153 -9.23 -13.24 8.28
CA LEU A 153 -8.84 -11.93 7.78
C LEU A 153 -7.37 -11.91 7.35
N ALA A 154 -6.46 -12.41 8.19
CA ALA A 154 -5.03 -12.47 7.85
C ALA A 154 -4.76 -13.35 6.63
N THR A 155 -5.47 -14.47 6.46
CA THR A 155 -5.40 -15.31 5.26
C THR A 155 -5.85 -14.54 4.01
N ARG A 156 -7.00 -13.85 4.06
CA ARG A 156 -7.46 -13.04 2.92
C ARG A 156 -6.47 -11.94 2.55
N ILE A 157 -5.92 -11.23 3.54
CA ILE A 157 -4.87 -10.22 3.31
C ILE A 157 -3.62 -10.87 2.70
N ALA A 158 -3.23 -12.06 3.15
CA ALA A 158 -2.11 -12.78 2.56
C ALA A 158 -2.39 -13.15 1.09
N ASP A 159 -3.62 -13.54 0.77
CA ASP A 159 -4.02 -13.88 -0.61
C ASP A 159 -4.10 -12.66 -1.53
N THR A 160 -4.47 -11.49 -1.01
CA THR A 160 -4.47 -10.23 -1.79
C THR A 160 -3.07 -9.64 -1.95
N ARG A 161 -2.22 -9.74 -0.92
CA ARG A 161 -0.91 -9.06 -0.82
C ARG A 161 0.30 -9.97 -0.99
N GLY A 162 0.11 -11.25 -1.26
CA GLY A 162 1.21 -12.24 -1.34
C GLY A 162 1.80 -12.63 0.03
N GLY A 163 1.29 -12.05 1.12
CA GLY A 163 1.64 -12.47 2.48
C GLY A 163 1.05 -11.57 3.56
N ALA A 164 0.99 -12.08 4.79
CA ALA A 164 0.58 -11.34 5.96
C ALA A 164 1.30 -11.84 7.22
N THR A 165 1.46 -10.97 8.21
CA THR A 165 2.02 -11.34 9.52
C THR A 165 1.02 -11.04 10.63
N ILE A 166 0.74 -12.01 11.48
CA ILE A 166 0.05 -11.80 12.75
C ILE A 166 1.10 -11.64 13.84
N LEU A 167 1.33 -10.40 14.27
CA LEU A 167 2.11 -10.08 15.45
C LEU A 167 1.22 -10.25 16.68
N VAL A 168 1.62 -11.11 17.61
CA VAL A 168 0.94 -11.26 18.89
C VAL A 168 1.82 -10.70 19.98
N GLU A 169 1.45 -9.53 20.48
CA GLU A 169 2.10 -8.92 21.62
C GLU A 169 1.52 -9.50 22.92
N GLN A 170 2.42 -9.90 23.82
CA GLN A 170 2.10 -10.56 25.07
C GLN A 170 2.67 -9.78 26.24
N ALA A 171 1.87 -9.66 27.30
CA ALA A 171 2.32 -9.01 28.53
C ALA A 171 3.53 -9.74 29.13
N SER A 172 4.60 -9.00 29.42
CA SER A 172 5.85 -9.55 29.98
C SER A 172 5.65 -10.39 31.25
N ALA A 173 4.65 -10.06 32.06
CA ALA A 173 4.34 -10.80 33.27
C ALA A 173 3.67 -12.15 33.01
N ASP A 174 2.91 -12.30 31.93
CA ASP A 174 2.28 -13.57 31.58
C ASP A 174 3.29 -14.53 30.93
N VAL A 175 4.22 -14.00 30.15
CA VAL A 175 5.36 -14.76 29.62
C VAL A 175 6.25 -15.27 30.76
N ARG A 176 6.65 -14.40 31.69
CA ARG A 176 7.41 -14.79 32.89
C ARG A 176 6.67 -15.82 33.74
N GLY A 177 5.35 -15.68 33.84
CA GLY A 177 4.48 -16.62 34.53
C GLY A 177 4.16 -17.91 33.74
N LYS A 178 4.73 -18.11 32.54
CA LYS A 178 4.46 -19.24 31.64
C LYS A 178 2.96 -19.47 31.35
N LYS A 179 2.18 -18.39 31.29
CA LYS A 179 0.72 -18.43 31.06
C LYS A 179 0.33 -18.37 29.59
N VAL A 180 1.29 -18.03 28.73
CA VAL A 180 1.10 -17.86 27.29
C VAL A 180 2.13 -18.67 26.51
N ASN A 181 1.80 -19.00 25.28
CA ASN A 181 2.69 -19.70 24.36
C ASN A 181 3.50 -18.67 23.57
N THR A 182 4.83 -18.84 23.54
CA THR A 182 5.79 -17.95 22.87
C THR A 182 6.33 -18.53 21.57
N SER A 183 5.77 -19.65 21.10
CA SER A 183 6.13 -20.25 19.83
C SER A 183 5.62 -19.39 18.68
N GLU A 184 6.50 -19.23 17.70
CA GLU A 184 6.22 -18.62 16.41
C GLU A 184 5.96 -19.70 15.37
N GLY A 185 5.47 -19.29 14.21
CA GLY A 185 5.26 -20.23 13.12
C GLY A 185 5.01 -19.54 11.81
N GLU A 186 5.34 -20.25 10.74
CA GLU A 186 4.99 -19.88 9.38
C GLU A 186 4.09 -20.96 8.80
N SER A 187 3.10 -20.51 8.03
CA SER A 187 2.18 -21.37 7.29
C SER A 187 1.93 -20.75 5.93
N GLN A 188 1.32 -21.50 5.03
CA GLN A 188 0.90 -20.99 3.74
C GLN A 188 -0.62 -21.02 3.64
N THR A 189 -1.17 -20.04 2.93
CA THR A 189 -2.56 -20.08 2.50
C THR A 189 -2.77 -21.18 1.46
N LYS A 190 -4.03 -21.41 1.06
CA LYS A 190 -4.32 -22.38 0.00
C LYS A 190 -3.70 -21.98 -1.34
N ASP A 191 -3.48 -20.70 -1.54
CA ASP A 191 -2.89 -20.13 -2.76
C ASP A 191 -1.36 -20.04 -2.68
N GLY A 192 -0.75 -20.56 -1.61
CA GLY A 192 0.71 -20.62 -1.41
C GLY A 192 1.33 -19.35 -0.82
N ASN A 193 0.51 -18.36 -0.43
CA ASN A 193 1.00 -17.10 0.14
C ASN A 193 1.42 -17.29 1.60
N SER A 194 2.49 -16.61 2.05
CA SER A 194 2.98 -16.79 3.43
C SER A 194 2.08 -16.12 4.46
N LEU A 195 1.73 -16.86 5.51
CA LEU A 195 1.08 -16.37 6.71
C LEU A 195 1.97 -16.67 7.91
N THR A 196 2.61 -15.63 8.43
CA THR A 196 3.55 -15.72 9.54
C THR A 196 2.87 -15.31 10.86
N VAL A 197 3.18 -16.01 11.95
CA VAL A 197 2.78 -15.65 13.31
C VAL A 197 4.04 -15.37 14.12
N GLN A 198 4.20 -14.14 14.56
CA GLN A 198 5.30 -13.68 15.42
C GLN A 198 4.81 -13.38 16.83
N LYS A 199 5.68 -13.54 17.82
CA LYS A 199 5.37 -13.25 19.23
C LYS A 199 6.32 -12.19 19.75
N ALA A 200 5.77 -11.08 20.24
CA ALA A 200 6.55 -10.06 20.92
C ALA A 200 6.17 -9.98 22.39
N VAL A 201 7.16 -9.72 23.24
CA VAL A 201 6.94 -9.46 24.66
C VAL A 201 7.00 -7.95 24.88
N THR A 202 5.96 -7.38 25.49
CA THR A 202 5.90 -5.95 25.78
C THR A 202 5.53 -5.68 27.24
N SER A 203 6.01 -4.57 27.78
CA SER A 203 5.61 -4.00 29.07
C SER A 203 4.30 -3.23 28.99
N ASP A 204 3.88 -2.83 27.80
CA ASP A 204 2.80 -1.86 27.59
C ASP A 204 1.42 -2.52 27.59
N LEU A 205 1.40 -3.85 27.66
CA LEU A 205 0.17 -4.62 27.80
C LEU A 205 -0.13 -4.99 29.26
N PRO A 206 -1.37 -4.76 29.72
CA PRO A 206 -1.83 -5.27 31.00
C PRO A 206 -1.75 -6.79 31.08
N ARG A 207 -1.57 -7.32 32.30
CA ARG A 207 -1.65 -8.77 32.54
C ARG A 207 -2.98 -9.32 32.08
N GLY A 208 -2.94 -10.49 31.48
CA GLY A 208 -4.09 -11.22 31.00
C GLY A 208 -4.60 -10.76 29.64
N ILE A 209 -3.91 -9.87 28.92
CA ILE A 209 -4.27 -9.39 27.59
C ILE A 209 -3.22 -9.81 26.56
N GLU A 210 -3.67 -10.25 25.38
CA GLU A 210 -2.83 -10.36 24.18
C GLU A 210 -3.36 -9.40 23.12
N ARG A 211 -2.46 -8.65 22.48
CA ARG A 211 -2.79 -7.81 21.32
C ARG A 211 -2.41 -8.55 20.06
N TYR A 212 -3.35 -8.66 19.13
CA TYR A 212 -3.15 -9.26 17.83
C TYR A 212 -3.14 -8.14 16.80
N THR A 213 -2.02 -7.97 16.12
CA THR A 213 -1.86 -7.01 15.04
C THR A 213 -1.56 -7.78 13.76
N ILE A 214 -2.48 -7.74 12.81
CA ILE A 214 -2.26 -8.22 11.45
C ILE A 214 -1.56 -7.11 10.69
N LYS A 215 -0.40 -7.40 10.12
CA LYS A 215 0.34 -6.51 9.20
C LYS A 215 0.17 -7.04 7.78
N ALA A 216 -0.31 -6.18 6.89
CA ALA A 216 -0.44 -6.50 5.49
C ALA A 216 0.94 -6.59 4.81
N GLY A 217 1.09 -7.50 3.85
CA GLY A 217 2.25 -7.56 2.98
C GLY A 217 2.31 -6.36 2.03
N ALA A 218 3.47 -6.15 1.40
CA ALA A 218 3.62 -5.13 0.37
C ALA A 218 2.68 -5.40 -0.81
N LEU A 219 2.25 -4.33 -1.49
CA LEU A 219 1.46 -4.47 -2.72
C LEU A 219 2.29 -5.18 -3.81
N GLN A 220 1.85 -6.35 -4.25
CA GLN A 220 2.52 -7.13 -5.29
C GLN A 220 2.09 -6.72 -6.70
N LYS A 221 0.84 -6.28 -6.85
CA LYS A 221 0.25 -5.95 -8.16
C LYS A 221 0.52 -4.49 -8.47
N ARG A 222 1.27 -4.25 -9.55
CA ARG A 222 1.29 -2.97 -10.23
C ARG A 222 0.08 -2.92 -11.19
N PRO A 223 -0.64 -1.80 -11.27
CA PRO A 223 -1.68 -1.62 -12.27
C PRO A 223 -1.11 -1.72 -13.69
#